data_AF-A0A7Y2YBC2-F1
#
_entry.id   AF-A0A7Y2YBC2-F1
#
_cell.length_a   1.000
_cell.length_b   1.000
_cell.length_c   1.000
_cell.angle_alpha   90.00
_cell.angle_beta   90.00
_cell.angle_gamma   90.00
#
_symmetry.space_group_name_H-M   'P 1'
#
loop_
_entity.id
_entity.type
_entity.pdbx_description
1 polymer ?
#
loop_
_entity_poly.entity_id
_entity_poly.type
_entity_poly.pdbx_seq_one_letter_code
_entity_poly.pdbx_strand_id
1 'polypeptide(L)'
;MQKLKRWPKSAGLFILALAVGCSPKFTEESKAEYNLVHNDGGSALGYHPASGVGLLTIDRFAFKDMNKNGILDDYEDWRLSADKRAKDLASKMSVEEMAGLMLYSAHQSIPGGGRSFFGPVTYNGKPYAESGASPSDLSDAQKKFLKEDNLRHVLITSVESPEVAARWNNNAQAMVEGIGMGIPVNTSSDPRHGSDTYAEYNAGAGGAISMWPGTLGIAASFDPDLMLQFGVIGSKEYRALGITTALSPQIDLATEPRWSRFDGTMGEDPDLAADMARAYIDGFQSSDHGWGYQSVNAMVKHWPGGGPE
;
A
#
# COMPACT_ATOMS: atom_id res chain seq x y z
N MET A 1 86.02 9.82 30.76
CA MET A 1 85.47 10.04 29.39
C MET A 1 84.58 8.87 29.02
N GLN A 2 83.38 9.17 28.53
CA GLN A 2 82.18 8.32 28.56
C GLN A 2 82.24 7.03 27.71
N LYS A 3 81.63 5.96 28.23
CA LYS A 3 81.35 4.69 27.54
C LYS A 3 80.07 4.82 26.71
N LEU A 4 80.13 4.54 25.41
CA LEU A 4 78.95 4.43 24.54
C LEU A 4 78.39 3.00 24.54
N LYS A 5 77.15 2.85 25.03
CA LYS A 5 76.32 1.65 24.89
C LYS A 5 75.67 1.63 23.50
N ARG A 6 75.82 0.53 22.77
CA ARG A 6 75.03 0.21 21.56
C ARG A 6 73.63 -0.27 21.99
N TRP A 7 72.59 0.23 21.34
CA TRP A 7 71.21 -0.29 21.39
C TRP A 7 70.89 -1.01 20.07
N PRO A 8 70.17 -2.14 20.07
CA PRO A 8 69.62 -2.70 18.84
C PRO A 8 68.31 -2.00 18.48
N LYS A 9 68.14 -1.67 17.19
CA LYS A 9 66.87 -1.20 16.61
C LYS A 9 66.10 -2.42 16.11
N SER A 10 65.12 -2.90 16.87
CA SER A 10 64.06 -3.75 16.37
C SER A 10 62.91 -2.86 15.91
N ALA A 11 62.74 -2.73 14.59
CA ALA A 11 61.56 -2.10 13.99
C ALA A 11 60.42 -3.12 14.01
N GLY A 12 59.46 -2.93 14.93
CA GLY A 12 58.22 -3.69 14.94
C GLY A 12 57.33 -3.28 13.77
N LEU A 13 57.02 -4.22 12.90
CA LEU A 13 56.01 -4.08 11.85
C LEU A 13 54.63 -4.07 12.54
N PHE A 14 54.04 -2.88 12.71
CA PHE A 14 52.63 -2.76 13.11
C PHE A 14 51.76 -3.15 11.91
N ILE A 15 51.31 -4.41 11.88
CA ILE A 15 50.20 -4.82 11.04
C ILE A 15 48.96 -4.18 11.64
N LEU A 16 48.50 -3.08 11.04
CA LEU A 16 47.19 -2.52 11.30
C LEU A 16 46.17 -3.51 10.74
N ALA A 17 45.73 -4.46 11.58
CA ALA A 17 44.56 -5.28 11.28
C ALA A 17 43.35 -4.35 11.24
N LEU A 18 42.98 -3.90 10.04
CA LEU A 18 41.67 -3.33 9.78
C LEU A 18 40.64 -4.42 10.10
N ALA A 19 40.11 -4.38 11.32
CA ALA A 19 38.92 -5.11 11.68
C ALA A 19 37.79 -4.58 10.78
N VAL A 20 37.56 -5.23 9.64
CA VAL A 20 36.36 -5.03 8.84
C VAL A 20 35.22 -5.49 9.76
N GLY A 21 34.52 -4.53 10.37
CA GLY A 21 33.47 -4.81 11.34
C GLY A 21 32.43 -5.76 10.77
N CYS A 22 32.22 -6.89 11.45
CA CYS A 22 31.11 -7.82 11.25
C CYS A 22 29.75 -7.26 11.72
N SER A 23 29.61 -5.93 11.85
CA SER A 23 28.37 -5.32 12.29
C SER A 23 27.29 -5.48 11.20
N PRO A 24 26.02 -5.70 11.59
CA PRO A 24 24.89 -5.61 10.67
C PRO A 24 24.91 -4.30 9.89
N LYS A 25 24.47 -4.35 8.63
CA LYS A 25 24.21 -3.20 7.77
C LYS A 25 22.77 -2.72 7.92
N PHE A 26 22.16 -2.96 9.07
CA PHE A 26 20.83 -2.48 9.35
C PHE A 26 20.67 -2.06 10.81
N THR A 27 19.72 -1.16 11.04
CA THR A 27 19.25 -0.80 12.38
C THR A 27 17.77 -1.13 12.50
N GLU A 28 17.34 -1.51 13.69
CA GLU A 28 15.94 -1.72 14.01
C GLU A 28 15.45 -0.61 14.95
N GLU A 29 14.27 -0.08 14.65
CA GLU A 29 13.57 0.88 15.48
C GLU A 29 12.19 0.34 15.85
N SER A 30 11.96 0.08 17.14
CA SER A 30 10.65 -0.31 17.64
C SER A 30 9.75 0.92 17.79
N LYS A 31 8.61 0.92 17.09
CA LYS A 31 7.51 1.86 17.30
C LYS A 31 6.46 1.23 18.22
N ALA A 32 5.41 1.99 18.55
CA ALA A 32 4.36 1.53 19.44
C ALA A 32 3.62 0.28 18.94
N GLU A 33 3.47 0.13 17.61
CA GLU A 33 2.65 -0.94 17.00
C GLU A 33 3.44 -1.82 16.02
N TYR A 34 4.60 -1.39 15.55
CA TYR A 34 5.38 -2.10 14.53
C TYR A 34 6.88 -1.80 14.71
N ASN A 35 7.71 -2.65 14.12
CA ASN A 35 9.15 -2.44 14.05
C ASN A 35 9.53 -1.99 12.63
N LEU A 36 10.47 -1.06 12.54
CA LEU A 36 11.10 -0.64 11.30
C LEU A 36 12.53 -1.14 11.24
N VAL A 37 12.93 -1.61 10.07
CA VAL A 37 14.31 -2.00 9.79
C VAL A 37 14.84 -1.15 8.64
N HIS A 38 15.96 -0.49 8.89
CA HIS A 38 16.64 0.34 7.90
C HIS A 38 17.90 -0.37 7.44
N ASN A 39 17.86 -0.98 6.25
CA ASN A 39 19.04 -1.53 5.59
C ASN A 39 19.84 -0.39 4.93
N ASP A 40 21.11 -0.24 5.29
CA ASP A 40 22.03 0.76 4.71
C ASP A 40 22.29 0.47 3.22
N GLY A 41 21.73 1.30 2.34
CA GLY A 41 21.74 1.08 0.89
C GLY A 41 20.82 -0.06 0.42
N GLY A 42 19.85 -0.48 1.23
CA GLY A 42 18.90 -1.54 0.93
C GLY A 42 17.44 -1.15 1.16
N SER A 43 16.54 -2.14 1.12
CA SER A 43 15.11 -1.91 1.37
C SER A 43 14.82 -1.58 2.83
N ALA A 44 13.94 -0.61 3.06
CA ALA A 44 13.29 -0.46 4.36
C ALA A 44 12.26 -1.59 4.55
N LEU A 45 12.20 -2.15 5.76
CA LEU A 45 11.24 -3.19 6.13
C LEU A 45 10.38 -2.71 7.28
N GLY A 46 9.14 -3.18 7.30
CA GLY A 46 8.24 -3.06 8.45
C GLY A 46 7.66 -4.43 8.77
N TYR A 47 7.54 -4.74 10.06
CA TYR A 47 6.83 -5.92 10.53
C TYR A 47 6.16 -5.66 11.87
N HIS A 48 5.08 -6.39 12.13
CA HIS A 48 4.34 -6.31 13.37
C HIS A 48 4.88 -7.37 14.36
N PRO A 49 5.24 -7.01 15.61
CA PRO A 49 5.82 -7.96 16.57
C PRO A 49 4.95 -9.21 16.83
N ALA A 50 3.63 -9.08 16.71
CA ALA A 50 2.69 -10.19 16.89
C ALA A 50 2.43 -11.05 15.63
N SER A 51 2.97 -10.71 14.46
CA SER A 51 2.77 -11.52 13.25
C SER A 51 3.53 -12.85 13.30
N GLY A 52 4.57 -12.92 14.12
CA GLY A 52 5.47 -14.07 14.22
C GLY A 52 6.47 -14.17 13.05
N VAL A 53 6.55 -13.15 12.19
CA VAL A 53 7.62 -13.03 11.20
C VAL A 53 8.95 -12.70 11.89
N GLY A 54 9.98 -13.46 11.55
CA GLY A 54 11.35 -13.23 12.00
C GLY A 54 12.17 -12.43 11.00
N LEU A 55 13.36 -11.98 11.44
CA LEU A 55 14.37 -11.40 10.57
C LEU A 55 15.51 -12.40 10.33
N LEU A 56 15.86 -12.59 9.06
CA LEU A 56 17.06 -13.31 8.62
C LEU A 56 18.16 -12.29 8.35
N THR A 57 19.37 -12.59 8.81
CA THR A 57 20.56 -11.77 8.50
C THR A 57 21.43 -12.48 7.47
N ILE A 58 21.44 -11.98 6.24
CA ILE A 58 22.21 -12.53 5.11
C ILE A 58 23.07 -11.42 4.52
N ASP A 59 24.37 -11.66 4.34
CA ASP A 59 25.34 -10.66 3.87
C ASP A 59 25.32 -9.33 4.66
N ARG A 60 24.98 -9.43 5.96
CA ARG A 60 24.77 -8.33 6.91
C ARG A 60 23.49 -7.51 6.70
N PHE A 61 22.64 -7.86 5.74
CA PHE A 61 21.34 -7.23 5.53
C PHE A 61 20.21 -8.03 6.20
N ALA A 62 19.14 -7.33 6.58
CA ALA A 62 17.93 -7.93 7.11
C ALA A 62 16.94 -8.28 5.99
N PHE A 63 16.27 -9.42 6.16
CA PHE A 63 15.18 -9.91 5.33
C PHE A 63 14.07 -10.44 6.24
N LYS A 64 12.82 -10.34 5.82
CA LYS A 64 11.69 -10.90 6.55
C LYS A 64 11.50 -12.36 6.13
N ASP A 65 11.47 -13.27 7.10
CA ASP A 65 11.05 -14.66 6.94
C ASP A 65 9.52 -14.72 6.97
N MET A 66 8.90 -14.48 5.82
CA MET A 66 7.47 -14.25 5.66
C MET A 66 6.67 -15.54 5.84
N ASN A 67 7.19 -16.67 5.36
CA ASN A 67 6.56 -17.98 5.53
C ASN A 67 7.07 -18.75 6.77
N LYS A 68 8.03 -18.19 7.50
CA LYS A 68 8.53 -18.68 8.80
C LYS A 68 9.27 -20.02 8.69
N ASN A 69 9.98 -20.24 7.59
CA ASN A 69 10.68 -21.49 7.32
C ASN A 69 12.18 -21.44 7.68
N GLY A 70 12.68 -20.28 8.11
CA GLY A 70 14.07 -20.07 8.52
C GLY A 70 15.09 -19.98 7.37
N ILE A 71 14.64 -19.92 6.11
CA ILE A 71 15.50 -19.74 4.93
C ILE A 71 15.08 -18.49 4.16
N LEU A 72 16.04 -17.82 3.50
CA LEU A 72 15.71 -16.69 2.64
C LEU A 72 15.20 -17.22 1.30
N ASP A 73 13.89 -17.20 1.11
CA ASP A 73 13.29 -17.55 -0.18
C ASP A 73 13.47 -16.42 -1.21
N ASP A 74 13.51 -16.79 -2.51
CA ASP A 74 13.67 -15.83 -3.60
C ASP A 74 12.58 -14.74 -3.56
N TYR A 75 11.33 -15.06 -3.18
CA TYR A 75 10.25 -14.06 -3.08
C TYR A 75 10.43 -13.06 -1.91
N GLU A 76 11.21 -13.40 -0.90
CA GLU A 76 11.49 -12.57 0.28
C GLU A 76 12.71 -11.68 0.06
N ASP A 77 13.58 -12.05 -0.88
CA ASP A 77 14.79 -11.32 -1.21
C ASP A 77 14.48 -10.06 -2.04
N TRP A 78 14.37 -8.92 -1.34
CA TRP A 78 14.13 -7.61 -1.94
C TRP A 78 15.22 -7.15 -2.92
N ARG A 79 16.37 -7.84 -3.01
CA ARG A 79 17.43 -7.57 -4.00
C ARG A 79 17.07 -8.10 -5.39
N LEU A 80 16.13 -9.04 -5.48
CA LEU A 80 15.68 -9.66 -6.73
C LEU A 80 14.58 -8.84 -7.40
N SER A 81 14.45 -8.98 -8.72
CA SER A 81 13.39 -8.31 -9.48
C SER A 81 12.01 -8.80 -9.06
N ALA A 82 11.00 -7.94 -9.17
CA ALA A 82 9.61 -8.28 -8.88
C ALA A 82 9.14 -9.52 -9.67
N ASP A 83 9.53 -9.67 -10.94
CA ASP A 83 9.20 -10.84 -11.77
C ASP A 83 9.80 -12.14 -11.21
N LYS A 84 11.06 -12.13 -10.77
CA LYS A 84 11.70 -13.31 -10.15
C LYS A 84 11.01 -13.68 -8.84
N ARG A 85 10.74 -12.68 -8.00
CA ARG A 85 10.06 -12.85 -6.72
C ARG A 85 8.63 -13.38 -6.89
N ALA A 86 7.88 -12.85 -7.86
CA ALA A 86 6.52 -13.29 -8.16
C ALA A 86 6.46 -14.72 -8.69
N LYS A 87 7.40 -15.12 -9.57
CA LYS A 87 7.49 -16.51 -10.07
C LYS A 87 7.82 -17.50 -8.95
N ASP A 88 8.76 -17.12 -8.07
CA ASP A 88 9.11 -17.95 -6.92
C ASP A 88 7.92 -18.10 -5.95
N LEU A 89 7.25 -16.99 -5.59
CA LEU A 89 6.04 -17.01 -4.76
C LEU A 89 4.94 -17.89 -5.38
N ALA A 90 4.63 -17.69 -6.66
CA ALA A 90 3.62 -18.48 -7.35
C ALA A 90 3.96 -19.98 -7.37
N SER A 91 5.24 -20.36 -7.44
CA SER A 91 5.63 -21.78 -7.41
C SER A 91 5.39 -22.46 -6.06
N LYS A 92 5.23 -21.67 -4.99
CA LYS A 92 5.07 -22.13 -3.61
C LYS A 92 3.61 -22.10 -3.12
N MET A 93 2.75 -21.35 -3.80
CA MET A 93 1.35 -21.18 -3.42
C MET A 93 0.47 -22.37 -3.81
N SER A 94 -0.57 -22.63 -3.02
CA SER A 94 -1.66 -23.53 -3.42
C SER A 94 -2.58 -22.86 -4.44
N VAL A 95 -3.41 -23.66 -5.12
CA VAL A 95 -4.43 -23.14 -6.06
C VAL A 95 -5.44 -22.25 -5.32
N GLU A 96 -5.79 -22.58 -4.09
CA GLU A 96 -6.71 -21.82 -3.25
C GLU A 96 -6.10 -20.47 -2.84
N GLU A 97 -4.82 -20.43 -2.49
CA GLU A 97 -4.12 -19.18 -2.21
C GLU A 97 -4.06 -18.29 -3.46
N MET A 98 -3.76 -18.86 -4.63
CA MET A 98 -3.76 -18.13 -5.90
C MET A 98 -5.15 -17.60 -6.24
N ALA A 99 -6.19 -18.43 -6.07
CA ALA A 99 -7.57 -18.03 -6.31
C ALA A 99 -7.99 -16.87 -5.40
N GLY A 100 -7.58 -16.89 -4.12
CA GLY A 100 -7.82 -15.78 -3.19
C GLY A 100 -7.26 -14.44 -3.67
N LEU A 101 -6.08 -14.45 -4.29
CA LEU A 101 -5.48 -13.24 -4.89
C LEU A 101 -6.23 -12.72 -6.12
N MET A 102 -7.11 -13.52 -6.73
CA MET A 102 -7.91 -13.11 -7.88
C MET A 102 -9.28 -12.55 -7.49
N LEU A 103 -9.61 -12.54 -6.19
CA LEU A 103 -10.89 -12.08 -5.66
C LEU A 103 -10.81 -10.69 -5.06
N TYR A 104 -11.95 -10.00 -5.07
CA TYR A 104 -12.16 -8.71 -4.43
C TYR A 104 -13.17 -8.84 -3.29
N SER A 105 -12.96 -8.12 -2.20
CA SER A 105 -13.94 -8.09 -1.12
C SER A 105 -15.23 -7.41 -1.58
N ALA A 106 -16.34 -7.70 -0.92
CA ALA A 106 -17.49 -6.79 -0.94
C ALA A 106 -17.07 -5.39 -0.40
N HIS A 107 -17.86 -4.35 -0.67
CA HIS A 107 -17.64 -3.02 -0.11
C HIS A 107 -17.51 -3.06 1.42
N GLN A 108 -16.43 -2.49 1.95
CA GLN A 108 -16.14 -2.43 3.38
C GLN A 108 -16.26 -0.99 3.89
N SER A 109 -16.99 -0.82 4.99
CA SER A 109 -16.92 0.38 5.83
C SER A 109 -16.01 0.13 7.03
N ILE A 110 -15.35 1.18 7.51
CA ILE A 110 -14.47 1.16 8.68
C ILE A 110 -14.93 2.24 9.68
N PRO A 111 -15.55 1.88 10.82
CA PRO A 111 -15.92 0.53 11.23
C PRO A 111 -17.05 -0.07 10.37
N GLY A 112 -17.18 -1.39 10.44
CA GLY A 112 -18.24 -2.16 9.83
C GLY A 112 -19.58 -1.93 10.54
N GLY A 113 -20.68 -2.00 9.78
CA GLY A 113 -22.04 -1.94 10.35
C GLY A 113 -22.74 -0.57 10.27
N GLY A 114 -22.18 0.40 9.53
CA GLY A 114 -22.85 1.64 9.12
C GLY A 114 -23.92 1.41 8.04
N ARG A 115 -24.03 2.30 7.04
CA ARG A 115 -24.86 2.13 5.82
C ARG A 115 -24.35 0.96 4.94
N SER A 116 -24.07 -0.20 5.51
CA SER A 116 -23.62 -1.39 4.82
C SER A 116 -24.75 -1.90 3.94
N PHE A 117 -24.55 -1.82 2.63
CA PHE A 117 -25.45 -2.37 1.62
C PHE A 117 -25.54 -3.91 1.67
N PHE A 118 -24.61 -4.57 2.40
CA PHE A 118 -24.38 -6.03 2.34
C PHE A 118 -24.72 -6.75 3.64
N GLY A 119 -25.54 -6.15 4.50
CA GLY A 119 -26.06 -6.79 5.71
C GLY A 119 -25.27 -6.49 6.98
N PRO A 120 -25.67 -7.12 8.11
CA PRO A 120 -25.12 -6.84 9.42
C PRO A 120 -23.66 -7.26 9.52
N VAL A 121 -22.83 -6.42 10.13
CA VAL A 121 -21.41 -6.69 10.40
C VAL A 121 -21.22 -6.91 11.89
N THR A 122 -20.48 -7.95 12.26
CA THR A 122 -20.22 -8.30 13.64
C THR A 122 -18.74 -8.18 14.00
N TYR A 123 -18.53 -8.00 15.30
CA TYR A 123 -17.25 -7.98 15.98
C TYR A 123 -17.36 -8.92 17.17
N ASN A 124 -16.64 -10.05 17.13
CA ASN A 124 -16.74 -11.12 18.12
C ASN A 124 -18.20 -11.63 18.29
N GLY A 125 -18.92 -11.76 17.17
CA GLY A 125 -20.30 -12.24 17.14
C GLY A 125 -21.36 -11.24 17.58
N LYS A 126 -20.99 -9.99 17.88
CA LYS A 126 -21.92 -8.92 18.31
C LYS A 126 -21.95 -7.75 17.33
N PRO A 127 -23.05 -6.99 17.23
CA PRO A 127 -23.06 -5.70 16.52
C PRO A 127 -21.97 -4.77 17.07
N TYR A 128 -21.42 -3.90 16.22
CA TYR A 128 -20.33 -2.99 16.60
C TYR A 128 -20.61 -2.23 17.92
N ALA A 129 -21.80 -1.62 18.05
CA ALA A 129 -22.22 -0.86 19.23
C ALA A 129 -22.25 -1.67 20.54
N GLU A 130 -22.35 -3.01 20.47
CA GLU A 130 -22.43 -3.90 21.63
C GLU A 130 -21.14 -4.73 21.84
N SER A 131 -20.20 -4.63 20.90
CA SER A 131 -19.01 -5.48 20.86
C SER A 131 -17.87 -5.00 21.76
N GLY A 132 -17.83 -3.69 22.05
CA GLY A 132 -16.68 -3.05 22.70
C GLY A 132 -15.43 -2.96 21.80
N ALA A 133 -15.56 -3.26 20.51
CA ALA A 133 -14.48 -3.13 19.54
C ALA A 133 -14.09 -1.66 19.31
N SER A 134 -12.82 -1.44 19.00
CA SER A 134 -12.31 -0.15 18.51
C SER A 134 -12.75 0.08 17.05
N PRO A 135 -12.92 1.34 16.58
CA PRO A 135 -13.23 1.63 15.18
C PRO A 135 -12.26 1.01 14.17
N SER A 136 -11.00 0.84 14.56
CA SER A 136 -9.94 0.28 13.72
C SER A 136 -9.87 -1.26 13.75
N ASP A 137 -10.68 -1.94 14.55
CA ASP A 137 -10.63 -3.39 14.64
C ASP A 137 -11.15 -4.04 13.36
N LEU A 138 -10.62 -5.22 13.03
CA LEU A 138 -11.14 -6.02 11.93
C LEU A 138 -12.46 -6.68 12.35
N SER A 139 -13.48 -6.57 11.50
CA SER A 139 -14.75 -7.28 11.70
C SER A 139 -14.56 -8.79 11.53
N ASP A 140 -15.54 -9.58 11.98
CA ASP A 140 -15.51 -11.03 11.84
C ASP A 140 -15.48 -11.46 10.36
N ALA A 141 -16.24 -10.75 9.51
CA ALA A 141 -16.25 -10.99 8.06
C ALA A 141 -14.89 -10.66 7.42
N GLN A 142 -14.24 -9.56 7.84
CA GLN A 142 -12.91 -9.19 7.36
C GLN A 142 -11.86 -10.24 7.74
N LYS A 143 -11.86 -10.66 9.01
CA LYS A 143 -10.97 -11.73 9.48
C LYS A 143 -11.19 -13.02 8.68
N LYS A 144 -12.46 -13.35 8.39
CA LYS A 144 -12.83 -14.53 7.62
C LYS A 144 -12.25 -14.48 6.21
N PHE A 145 -12.56 -13.47 5.40
CA PHE A 145 -12.09 -13.48 4.01
C PHE A 145 -10.56 -13.35 3.89
N LEU A 146 -9.90 -12.67 4.83
CA LEU A 146 -8.45 -12.55 4.84
C LEU A 146 -7.77 -13.89 5.13
N LYS A 147 -8.36 -14.69 6.03
CA LYS A 147 -7.78 -15.94 6.53
C LYS A 147 -8.23 -17.18 5.78
N GLU A 148 -9.54 -17.32 5.57
CA GLU A 148 -10.16 -18.53 5.00
C GLU A 148 -10.18 -18.47 3.47
N ASP A 149 -10.46 -17.29 2.90
CA ASP A 149 -10.58 -17.12 1.44
C ASP A 149 -9.27 -16.66 0.78
N ASN A 150 -8.19 -16.47 1.57
CA ASN A 150 -6.89 -15.95 1.13
C ASN A 150 -6.94 -14.60 0.38
N LEU A 151 -8.02 -13.83 0.57
CA LEU A 151 -8.27 -12.62 -0.17
C LEU A 151 -7.31 -11.51 0.25
N ARG A 152 -6.81 -10.73 -0.72
CA ARG A 152 -5.91 -9.59 -0.46
C ARG A 152 -6.39 -8.26 -1.04
N HIS A 153 -7.39 -8.23 -1.92
CA HIS A 153 -7.90 -6.99 -2.50
C HIS A 153 -9.15 -6.48 -1.79
N VAL A 154 -9.00 -5.46 -0.94
CA VAL A 154 -10.09 -4.96 -0.09
C VAL A 154 -10.59 -3.61 -0.59
N LEU A 155 -11.89 -3.52 -0.88
CA LEU A 155 -12.55 -2.28 -1.31
C LEU A 155 -13.11 -1.50 -0.12
N ILE A 156 -12.53 -0.34 0.16
CA ILE A 156 -13.00 0.58 1.20
C ILE A 156 -13.89 1.66 0.59
N THR A 157 -15.11 1.77 1.11
CA THR A 157 -16.05 2.82 0.73
C THR A 157 -16.06 3.94 1.75
N SER A 158 -16.16 3.65 3.04
CA SER A 158 -16.14 4.69 4.07
C SER A 158 -15.18 4.39 5.21
N VAL A 159 -14.65 5.47 5.77
CA VAL A 159 -13.81 5.45 6.96
C VAL A 159 -14.31 6.52 7.94
N GLU A 160 -14.26 6.24 9.23
CA GLU A 160 -14.66 7.18 10.28
C GLU A 160 -13.72 8.41 10.32
N SER A 161 -12.40 8.17 10.26
CA SER A 161 -11.38 9.21 10.20
C SER A 161 -10.10 8.71 9.52
N PRO A 162 -9.18 9.61 9.11
CA PRO A 162 -7.89 9.20 8.58
C PRO A 162 -7.05 8.36 9.54
N GLU A 163 -7.07 8.68 10.84
CA GLU A 163 -6.35 7.93 11.87
C GLU A 163 -6.91 6.51 12.04
N VAL A 164 -8.24 6.38 12.00
CA VAL A 164 -8.90 5.06 12.06
C VAL A 164 -8.56 4.23 10.83
N ALA A 165 -8.55 4.84 9.63
CA ALA A 165 -8.17 4.17 8.39
C ALA A 165 -6.73 3.63 8.44
N ALA A 166 -5.78 4.47 8.87
CA ALA A 166 -4.38 4.08 9.01
C ALA A 166 -4.20 2.92 10.00
N ARG A 167 -4.85 3.00 11.17
CA ARG A 167 -4.79 1.94 12.20
C ARG A 167 -5.45 0.66 11.74
N TRP A 168 -6.61 0.74 11.08
CA TRP A 168 -7.27 -0.43 10.49
C TRP A 168 -6.37 -1.10 9.45
N ASN A 169 -5.72 -0.31 8.59
CA ASN A 169 -4.80 -0.84 7.59
C ASN A 169 -3.61 -1.55 8.27
N ASN A 170 -3.04 -0.98 9.34
CA ASN A 170 -1.99 -1.65 10.12
C ASN A 170 -2.48 -2.98 10.73
N ASN A 171 -3.69 -3.01 11.29
CA ASN A 171 -4.29 -4.23 11.84
C ASN A 171 -4.50 -5.31 10.77
N ALA A 172 -4.97 -4.93 9.57
CA ALA A 172 -5.14 -5.82 8.44
C ALA A 172 -3.79 -6.40 7.97
N GLN A 173 -2.78 -5.54 7.80
CA GLN A 173 -1.44 -5.95 7.40
C GLN A 173 -0.78 -6.86 8.44
N ALA A 174 -0.89 -6.53 9.73
CA ALA A 174 -0.37 -7.36 10.82
C ALA A 174 -1.00 -8.75 10.85
N MET A 175 -2.31 -8.85 10.58
CA MET A 175 -3.01 -10.14 10.49
C MET A 175 -2.52 -10.97 9.31
N VAL A 176 -2.46 -10.41 8.10
CA VAL A 176 -2.07 -11.18 6.90
C VAL A 176 -0.58 -11.49 6.84
N GLU A 177 0.27 -10.64 7.43
CA GLU A 177 1.70 -10.90 7.61
C GLU A 177 1.94 -12.17 8.43
N GLY A 178 1.01 -12.51 9.34
CA GLY A 178 1.12 -13.67 10.20
C GLY A 178 0.65 -14.99 9.62
N ILE A 179 0.14 -15.03 8.38
CA ILE A 179 -0.47 -16.23 7.78
C ILE A 179 0.04 -16.51 6.37
N GLY A 180 0.02 -17.79 5.97
CA GLY A 180 0.42 -18.23 4.63
C GLY A 180 1.81 -17.73 4.25
N MET A 181 1.93 -17.17 3.05
CA MET A 181 3.17 -16.58 2.51
C MET A 181 3.40 -15.11 2.92
N GLY A 182 2.66 -14.60 3.91
CA GLY A 182 2.78 -13.21 4.39
C GLY A 182 2.36 -12.15 3.36
N ILE A 183 1.59 -12.51 2.33
CA ILE A 183 1.22 -11.59 1.23
C ILE A 183 0.39 -10.43 1.81
N PRO A 184 0.76 -9.16 1.57
CA PRO A 184 0.09 -8.00 2.15
C PRO A 184 -1.30 -7.78 1.54
N VAL A 185 -2.16 -7.08 2.29
CA VAL A 185 -3.42 -6.55 1.76
C VAL A 185 -3.14 -5.40 0.80
N ASN A 186 -3.88 -5.35 -0.31
CA ASN A 186 -4.03 -4.19 -1.17
C ASN A 186 -5.39 -3.55 -0.92
N THR A 187 -5.36 -2.37 -0.31
CA THR A 187 -6.56 -1.58 -0.01
C THR A 187 -6.85 -0.65 -1.18
N SER A 188 -8.10 -0.60 -1.60
CA SER A 188 -8.56 0.22 -2.72
C SER A 188 -9.74 1.09 -2.34
N SER A 189 -9.98 2.14 -3.12
CA SER A 189 -11.15 2.98 -2.95
C SER A 189 -11.57 3.59 -4.29
N ASP A 190 -12.88 3.77 -4.47
CA ASP A 190 -13.44 4.72 -5.43
C ASP A 190 -12.94 6.16 -5.16
N PRO A 191 -13.09 7.09 -6.12
CA PRO A 191 -12.69 8.49 -5.94
C PRO A 191 -13.17 9.06 -4.61
N ARG A 192 -12.25 9.62 -3.81
CA ARG A 192 -12.57 10.17 -2.48
C ARG A 192 -12.66 11.70 -2.44
N HIS A 193 -12.03 12.39 -3.38
CA HIS A 193 -11.84 13.85 -3.35
C HIS A 193 -13.02 14.69 -3.87
N GLY A 194 -14.08 14.05 -4.39
CA GLY A 194 -15.30 14.74 -4.85
C GLY A 194 -16.21 15.15 -3.69
N SER A 195 -16.86 16.31 -3.78
CA SER A 195 -17.72 16.86 -2.71
C SER A 195 -19.10 16.20 -2.56
N ASP A 196 -19.46 15.31 -3.47
CA ASP A 196 -20.72 14.55 -3.52
C ASP A 196 -20.48 13.05 -3.37
N THR A 197 -21.46 12.31 -2.85
CA THR A 197 -21.32 10.86 -2.59
C THR A 197 -22.54 10.09 -3.08
N TYR A 198 -22.33 9.14 -3.98
CA TYR A 198 -23.32 8.23 -4.53
C TYR A 198 -22.86 6.79 -4.32
N ALA A 199 -23.77 5.94 -3.87
CA ALA A 199 -23.48 4.55 -3.51
C ALA A 199 -22.89 3.70 -4.65
N GLU A 200 -23.18 4.07 -5.90
CA GLU A 200 -22.87 3.25 -7.08
C GLU A 200 -21.55 3.65 -7.77
N TYR A 201 -21.13 4.92 -7.70
CA TYR A 201 -20.07 5.45 -8.58
C TYR A 201 -18.89 6.09 -7.84
N ASN A 202 -19.13 6.65 -6.64
CA ASN A 202 -18.13 7.33 -5.83
C ASN A 202 -18.45 7.16 -4.34
N ALA A 203 -18.76 5.92 -3.92
CA ALA A 203 -19.05 5.61 -2.53
C ALA A 203 -17.90 5.98 -1.56
N GLY A 204 -16.69 6.13 -2.12
CA GLY A 204 -15.47 6.62 -1.47
C GLY A 204 -15.45 8.11 -1.11
N ALA A 205 -16.25 8.94 -1.79
CA ALA A 205 -16.16 10.40 -1.73
C ALA A 205 -16.43 11.01 -0.34
N GLY A 206 -15.85 12.18 -0.09
CA GLY A 206 -15.94 12.90 1.17
C GLY A 206 -14.92 12.46 2.24
N GLY A 207 -15.25 12.76 3.49
CA GLY A 207 -14.39 12.52 4.64
C GLY A 207 -13.54 13.74 5.01
N ALA A 208 -12.47 13.51 5.75
CA ALA A 208 -11.56 14.55 6.26
C ALA A 208 -10.25 14.60 5.47
N ILE A 209 -10.37 14.72 4.15
CA ILE A 209 -9.26 14.91 3.20
C ILE A 209 -9.51 16.15 2.33
N SER A 210 -8.55 16.55 1.50
CA SER A 210 -8.75 17.66 0.57
C SER A 210 -9.94 17.40 -0.37
N MET A 211 -10.73 18.44 -0.64
CA MET A 211 -11.90 18.35 -1.53
C MET A 211 -11.66 19.21 -2.76
N TRP A 212 -11.92 18.63 -3.93
CA TRP A 212 -11.60 19.21 -5.24
C TRP A 212 -12.84 19.27 -6.12
N PRO A 213 -12.85 20.12 -7.17
CA PRO A 213 -13.76 19.92 -8.28
C PRO A 213 -13.64 18.47 -8.81
N GLY A 214 -14.75 17.91 -9.30
CA GLY A 214 -14.69 16.63 -10.02
C GLY A 214 -13.74 16.69 -11.22
N THR A 215 -13.36 15.54 -11.75
CA THR A 215 -12.40 15.44 -12.88
C THR A 215 -12.83 16.27 -14.09
N LEU A 216 -14.12 16.34 -14.41
CA LEU A 216 -14.64 17.22 -15.46
C LEU A 216 -14.45 18.71 -15.12
N GLY A 217 -14.62 19.08 -13.86
CA GLY A 217 -14.39 20.44 -13.38
C GLY A 217 -12.93 20.86 -13.43
N ILE A 218 -12.00 19.94 -13.14
CA ILE A 218 -10.56 20.17 -13.33
C ILE A 218 -10.25 20.25 -14.83
N ALA A 219 -10.81 19.37 -15.66
CA ALA A 219 -10.59 19.36 -17.11
C ALA A 219 -11.04 20.68 -17.78
N ALA A 220 -12.08 21.34 -17.26
CA ALA A 220 -12.53 22.65 -17.73
C ALA A 220 -11.48 23.78 -17.57
N SER A 221 -10.38 23.55 -16.85
CA SER A 221 -9.23 24.47 -16.80
C SER A 221 -8.32 24.38 -18.03
N PHE A 222 -8.40 23.29 -18.80
CA PHE A 222 -7.47 22.95 -19.87
C PHE A 222 -5.99 22.91 -19.41
N ASP A 223 -5.76 22.63 -18.12
CA ASP A 223 -4.45 22.61 -17.48
C ASP A 223 -4.10 21.22 -16.92
N PRO A 224 -3.34 20.39 -17.66
CA PRO A 224 -2.83 19.11 -17.17
C PRO A 224 -1.89 19.25 -15.95
N ASP A 225 -1.18 20.37 -15.77
CA ASP A 225 -0.30 20.55 -14.61
C ASP A 225 -1.13 20.71 -13.32
N LEU A 226 -2.33 21.31 -13.41
CA LEU A 226 -3.29 21.33 -12.30
C LEU A 226 -3.80 19.93 -11.97
N MET A 227 -4.11 19.11 -12.98
CA MET A 227 -4.52 17.71 -12.78
C MET A 227 -3.40 16.87 -12.15
N LEU A 228 -2.14 17.10 -12.55
CA LEU A 228 -0.97 16.47 -11.95
C LEU A 228 -0.83 16.84 -10.46
N GLN A 229 -0.98 18.14 -10.12
CA GLN A 229 -0.94 18.60 -8.73
C GLN A 229 -2.02 17.93 -7.88
N PHE A 230 -3.24 17.83 -8.41
CA PHE A 230 -4.32 17.08 -7.78
C PHE A 230 -3.92 15.61 -7.55
N GLY A 231 -3.38 14.94 -8.56
CA GLY A 231 -2.91 13.54 -8.44
C GLY A 231 -1.85 13.36 -7.36
N VAL A 232 -0.85 14.26 -7.30
CA VAL A 232 0.22 14.22 -6.29
C VAL A 232 -0.32 14.39 -4.87
N ILE A 233 -1.28 15.29 -4.66
CA ILE A 233 -1.92 15.50 -3.36
C ILE A 233 -2.79 14.30 -3.00
N GLY A 234 -3.60 13.83 -3.95
CA GLY A 234 -4.50 12.70 -3.78
C GLY A 234 -3.75 11.41 -3.43
N SER A 235 -2.60 11.16 -4.07
CA SER A 235 -1.76 10.01 -3.76
C SER A 235 -1.27 10.02 -2.32
N LYS A 236 -0.74 11.15 -1.85
CA LYS A 236 -0.25 11.30 -0.47
C LYS A 236 -1.35 11.06 0.56
N GLU A 237 -2.54 11.60 0.32
CA GLU A 237 -3.70 11.40 1.20
C GLU A 237 -4.18 9.94 1.17
N TYR A 238 -4.25 9.30 0.00
CA TYR A 238 -4.61 7.88 -0.11
C TYR A 238 -3.62 6.99 0.65
N ARG A 239 -2.32 7.24 0.51
CA ARG A 239 -1.29 6.49 1.25
C ARG A 239 -1.39 6.72 2.75
N ALA A 240 -1.72 7.93 3.20
CA ALA A 240 -1.96 8.22 4.61
C ALA A 240 -3.17 7.44 5.17
N LEU A 241 -4.19 7.16 4.34
CA LEU A 241 -5.33 6.32 4.67
C LEU A 241 -5.05 4.81 4.57
N GLY A 242 -3.86 4.40 4.11
CA GLY A 242 -3.51 3.01 3.84
C GLY A 242 -4.00 2.48 2.49
N ILE A 243 -4.57 3.33 1.63
CA ILE A 243 -5.03 2.96 0.28
C ILE A 243 -3.82 2.85 -0.65
N THR A 244 -3.74 1.76 -1.42
CA THR A 244 -2.68 1.45 -2.39
C THR A 244 -3.17 1.43 -3.83
N THR A 245 -4.48 1.38 -4.05
CA THR A 245 -5.09 1.35 -5.39
C THR A 245 -6.25 2.34 -5.46
N ALA A 246 -6.18 3.28 -6.40
CA ALA A 246 -7.28 4.16 -6.75
C ALA A 246 -8.09 3.52 -7.88
N LEU A 247 -9.39 3.33 -7.67
CA LEU A 247 -10.31 2.85 -8.72
C LEU A 247 -10.68 3.99 -9.68
N SER A 248 -9.67 4.66 -10.22
CA SER A 248 -9.75 5.89 -11.00
C SER A 248 -8.42 6.13 -11.75
N PRO A 249 -8.40 6.96 -12.81
CA PRO A 249 -9.48 7.84 -13.30
C PRO A 249 -10.51 7.15 -14.18
N GLN A 250 -11.71 7.74 -14.25
CA GLN A 250 -12.69 7.47 -15.29
C GLN A 250 -12.31 8.29 -16.53
N ILE A 251 -12.04 7.62 -17.65
CA ILE A 251 -11.57 8.25 -18.91
C ILE A 251 -12.54 8.02 -20.07
N ASP A 252 -13.76 7.57 -19.78
CA ASP A 252 -14.85 7.51 -20.76
C ASP A 252 -15.11 8.91 -21.34
N LEU A 253 -15.57 8.99 -22.59
CA LEU A 253 -15.84 10.28 -23.24
C LEU A 253 -17.25 10.77 -22.92
N ALA A 254 -17.36 12.08 -22.66
CA ALA A 254 -18.59 12.75 -22.28
C ALA A 254 -19.47 13.13 -23.50
N THR A 255 -19.77 12.19 -24.38
CA THR A 255 -20.50 12.45 -25.64
C THR A 255 -22.03 12.55 -25.48
N GLU A 256 -22.57 12.04 -24.37
CA GLU A 256 -24.00 12.07 -24.05
C GLU A 256 -24.24 12.72 -22.68
N PRO A 257 -24.72 13.98 -22.63
CA PRO A 257 -24.90 14.70 -21.38
C PRO A 257 -25.99 14.15 -20.46
N ARG A 258 -26.84 13.22 -20.94
CA ARG A 258 -27.83 12.52 -20.10
C ARG A 258 -27.23 11.35 -19.33
N TRP A 259 -26.02 10.93 -19.67
CA TRP A 259 -25.36 9.83 -18.98
C TRP A 259 -25.06 10.21 -17.53
N SER A 260 -25.48 9.37 -16.58
CA SER A 260 -25.44 9.70 -15.15
C SER A 260 -24.04 9.85 -14.58
N ARG A 261 -23.00 9.42 -15.30
CA ARG A 261 -21.59 9.48 -14.88
C ARG A 261 -20.77 10.47 -15.70
N PHE A 262 -21.45 11.33 -16.46
CA PHE A 262 -20.85 12.33 -17.34
C PHE A 262 -19.87 13.26 -16.62
N ASP A 263 -20.17 13.64 -15.38
CA ASP A 263 -19.36 14.52 -14.53
C ASP A 263 -18.07 13.89 -14.01
N GLY A 264 -17.98 12.56 -13.99
CA GLY A 264 -16.77 11.81 -13.65
C GLY A 264 -15.75 11.71 -14.79
N THR A 265 -16.09 12.13 -16.00
CA THR A 265 -15.21 12.08 -17.18
C THR A 265 -14.16 13.19 -17.17
N MET A 266 -13.40 13.32 -18.27
CA MET A 266 -12.50 14.45 -18.54
C MET A 266 -12.97 15.28 -19.75
N GLY A 267 -14.26 15.16 -20.13
CA GLY A 267 -14.86 15.87 -21.26
C GLY A 267 -15.12 14.97 -22.48
N GLU A 268 -15.58 15.59 -23.57
CA GLU A 268 -15.93 14.91 -24.82
C GLU A 268 -14.75 14.77 -25.80
N ASP A 269 -13.71 15.61 -25.63
CA ASP A 269 -12.56 15.66 -26.53
C ASP A 269 -11.52 14.59 -26.15
N PRO A 270 -11.16 13.66 -27.05
CA PRO A 270 -10.26 12.56 -26.74
C PRO A 270 -8.82 13.01 -26.48
N ASP A 271 -8.36 14.09 -27.12
CA ASP A 271 -6.99 14.58 -26.95
C ASP A 271 -6.82 15.22 -25.56
N LEU A 272 -7.76 16.09 -25.16
CA LEU A 272 -7.80 16.67 -23.82
C LEU A 272 -7.95 15.60 -22.75
N ALA A 273 -8.87 14.63 -22.94
CA ALA A 273 -9.07 13.54 -22.00
C ALA A 273 -7.79 12.70 -21.84
N ALA A 274 -7.07 12.43 -22.92
CA ALA A 274 -5.79 11.71 -22.88
C ALA A 274 -4.71 12.48 -22.10
N ASP A 275 -4.60 13.79 -22.30
CA ASP A 275 -3.63 14.63 -21.59
C ASP A 275 -3.95 14.75 -20.09
N MET A 276 -5.22 14.95 -19.74
CA MET A 276 -5.69 14.97 -18.36
C MET A 276 -5.51 13.61 -17.67
N ALA A 277 -5.81 12.52 -18.36
CA ALA A 277 -5.65 11.16 -17.82
C ALA A 277 -4.18 10.85 -17.54
N ARG A 278 -3.28 11.23 -18.46
CA ARG A 278 -1.83 11.07 -18.26
C ARG A 278 -1.37 11.81 -17.01
N ALA A 279 -1.75 13.09 -16.87
CA ALA A 279 -1.39 13.89 -15.70
C ALA A 279 -1.93 13.31 -14.38
N TYR A 280 -3.19 12.85 -14.36
CA TYR A 280 -3.77 12.18 -13.20
C TYR A 280 -2.95 10.93 -12.82
N ILE A 281 -2.68 10.06 -13.79
CA ILE A 281 -1.97 8.79 -13.58
C ILE A 281 -0.55 9.05 -13.11
N ASP A 282 0.16 10.00 -13.72
CA ASP A 282 1.51 10.37 -13.33
C ASP A 282 1.54 10.88 -11.88
N GLY A 283 0.56 11.69 -11.49
CA GLY A 283 0.44 12.22 -10.12
C GLY A 283 0.15 11.15 -9.06
N PHE A 284 -0.69 10.16 -9.38
CA PHE A 284 -0.98 9.04 -8.48
C PHE A 284 0.16 8.01 -8.42
N GLN A 285 0.80 7.69 -9.54
CA GLN A 285 1.75 6.59 -9.60
C GLN A 285 3.21 7.00 -9.38
N SER A 286 3.53 8.31 -9.40
CA SER A 286 4.90 8.79 -9.23
C SER A 286 5.14 9.48 -7.88
N SER A 287 6.25 9.11 -7.26
CA SER A 287 6.93 9.85 -6.18
C SER A 287 8.19 10.53 -6.73
N ASP A 288 9.05 11.07 -5.87
CA ASP A 288 10.24 11.86 -6.27
C ASP A 288 11.15 11.18 -7.31
N HIS A 289 11.16 9.83 -7.37
CA HIS A 289 11.98 9.03 -8.29
C HIS A 289 11.17 8.00 -9.10
N GLY A 290 9.90 8.27 -9.38
CA GLY A 290 8.97 7.31 -9.99
C GLY A 290 8.23 6.49 -8.94
N TRP A 291 7.93 5.21 -9.21
CA TRP A 291 7.17 4.38 -8.26
C TRP A 291 7.85 4.29 -6.88
N GLY A 292 7.12 4.60 -5.81
CA GLY A 292 7.65 4.60 -4.44
C GLY A 292 6.58 4.47 -3.36
N TYR A 293 6.96 4.68 -2.09
CA TYR A 293 6.04 4.51 -0.96
C TYR A 293 4.84 5.46 -0.95
N GLN A 294 4.93 6.57 -1.68
CA GLN A 294 3.85 7.55 -1.84
C GLN A 294 3.04 7.32 -3.12
N SER A 295 3.34 6.28 -3.91
CA SER A 295 2.61 5.94 -5.13
C SER A 295 1.39 5.08 -4.84
N VAL A 296 0.33 5.31 -5.59
CA VAL A 296 -0.93 4.56 -5.58
C VAL A 296 -1.19 4.06 -7.00
N ASN A 297 -1.49 2.77 -7.16
CA ASN A 297 -1.86 2.21 -8.46
C ASN A 297 -3.14 2.91 -8.96
N ALA A 298 -3.11 3.43 -10.19
CA ALA A 298 -4.28 4.02 -10.83
C ALA A 298 -4.95 3.00 -11.76
N MET A 299 -6.26 2.78 -11.57
CA MET A 299 -7.05 1.90 -12.41
C MET A 299 -7.87 2.72 -13.41
N VAL A 300 -7.38 2.79 -14.64
CA VAL A 300 -8.08 3.38 -15.77
C VAL A 300 -9.38 2.62 -16.02
N LYS A 301 -10.51 3.34 -16.12
CA LYS A 301 -11.84 2.75 -16.33
C LYS A 301 -12.70 3.58 -17.30
N HIS A 302 -13.64 2.97 -18.03
CA HIS A 302 -14.06 1.55 -18.00
C HIS A 302 -13.77 0.89 -19.36
N TRP A 303 -12.70 0.11 -19.45
CA TRP A 303 -12.20 -0.37 -20.75
C TRP A 303 -13.08 -1.46 -21.41
N PRO A 304 -13.48 -1.25 -22.68
CA PRO A 304 -13.85 0.04 -23.28
C PRO A 304 -15.37 0.26 -23.23
N GLY A 305 -15.84 1.52 -23.26
CA GLY A 305 -17.26 1.83 -23.40
C GLY A 305 -18.07 1.84 -22.11
N GLY A 306 -17.51 2.36 -21.00
CA GLY A 306 -18.33 2.68 -19.83
C GLY A 306 -19.35 3.78 -20.13
N GLY A 307 -18.94 4.74 -20.95
CA GLY A 307 -19.79 5.80 -21.48
C GLY A 307 -20.43 5.43 -22.83
N PRO A 308 -21.46 6.19 -23.26
CA PRO A 308 -22.11 6.03 -24.56
C PRO A 308 -21.30 6.68 -25.68
N GLU A 309 -20.09 6.17 -25.89
CA GLU A 309 -19.13 6.58 -26.93
C GLU A 309 -19.57 6.18 -28.36
#